data_AF-A0A2G2WV10-F1
#
_entry.id   AF-A0A2G2WV10-F1
#
_cell.length_a   1.000
_cell.length_b   1.000
_cell.length_c   1.000
_cell.angle_alpha   90.00
_cell.angle_beta   90.00
_cell.angle_gamma   90.00
#
_symmetry.space_group_name_H-M   'P 1'
#
loop_
_entity.id
_entity.type
_entity.pdbx_description
1 polymer ?
#
loop_
_entity_poly.entity_id
_entity_poly.type
_entity_poly.pdbx_seq_one_letter_code
_entity_poly.pdbx_strand_id
1 'polypeptide(L)'
;MSLDNSLPETMICQSSQLSSEHNASLESVREERRSLHPDDPNVVVLKHKDWRVKGIIQVSRSIGDAYLKRAEFDREPLMPKFRFPGTFEKPILLTEPSIIVQKLVLEDQFLIFASDGLWENLSNQEAVDIVSSCEHHVRLSHRQE
;
A
#
# COMPACT_ATOMS: atom_id res chain seq x y z
N MET A 1 28.07 39.57 25.03
CA MET A 1 27.27 38.96 23.94
C MET A 1 27.21 37.48 24.21
N SER A 2 26.11 37.04 24.82
CA SER A 2 25.83 35.63 25.05
C SER A 2 25.53 34.99 23.71
N LEU A 3 26.29 33.97 23.34
CA LEU A 3 25.95 33.11 22.21
C LEU A 3 24.71 32.32 22.60
N ASP A 4 23.57 32.69 22.02
CA ASP A 4 22.40 31.82 21.97
C ASP A 4 22.82 30.55 21.24
N ASN A 5 22.89 29.46 21.99
CA ASN A 5 23.26 28.13 21.52
C ASN A 5 22.00 27.25 21.50
N SER A 6 20.89 27.81 21.03
CA SER A 6 19.72 27.02 20.65
C SER A 6 20.14 26.07 19.52
N LEU A 7 20.11 24.78 19.82
CA LEU A 7 20.14 23.73 18.81
C LEU A 7 19.10 24.08 17.74
N PRO A 8 19.39 23.91 16.43
CA PRO A 8 18.39 24.16 15.41
C PRO A 8 17.17 23.32 15.77
N GLU A 9 16.02 23.96 15.96
CA GLU A 9 14.75 23.27 16.14
C GLU A 9 14.62 22.27 15.00
N THR A 10 14.78 20.98 15.31
CA THR A 10 14.56 19.91 14.36
C THR A 10 13.14 20.10 13.86
N MET A 11 12.98 20.28 12.56
CA MET A 11 11.65 20.45 11.99
C MET A 11 10.87 19.15 12.23
N ILE A 12 9.94 19.17 13.19
CA ILE A 12 9.13 18.01 13.52
C ILE A 12 8.14 17.80 12.38
N CYS A 13 8.48 16.90 11.46
CA CYS A 13 7.58 16.48 10.39
C CYS A 13 6.62 15.41 10.91
N GLN A 14 5.32 15.55 10.62
CA GLN A 14 4.33 14.53 10.97
C GLN A 14 3.96 13.73 9.72
N SER A 15 3.81 12.42 9.90
CA SER A 15 3.29 11.55 8.85
C SER A 15 1.76 11.66 8.73
N SER A 16 1.27 11.73 7.49
CA SER A 16 -0.14 11.65 7.14
C SER A 16 -0.30 10.65 6.01
N GLN A 17 -1.02 9.55 6.27
CA GLN A 17 -1.22 8.50 5.27
C GLN A 17 -2.30 8.91 4.27
N LEU A 18 -1.92 8.99 3.00
CA LEU A 18 -2.81 9.43 1.94
C LEU A 18 -3.49 8.29 1.18
N SER A 19 -3.07 7.03 1.34
CA SER A 19 -3.68 5.89 0.65
C SER A 19 -3.97 4.75 1.62
N SER A 20 -5.15 4.14 1.49
CA SER A 20 -5.48 2.88 2.16
C SER A 20 -4.85 1.70 1.41
N GLU A 21 -4.33 0.73 2.14
CA GLU A 21 -3.91 -0.53 1.53
C GLU A 21 -5.11 -1.38 1.10
N HIS A 22 -4.97 -2.09 -0.01
CA HIS A 22 -5.97 -3.02 -0.51
C HIS A 22 -5.58 -4.48 -0.23
N ASN A 23 -5.09 -4.74 0.99
CA ASN A 23 -4.61 -6.05 1.43
C ASN A 23 -5.65 -6.78 2.30
N ALA A 24 -5.85 -8.07 2.05
CA ALA A 24 -6.78 -8.92 2.79
C ALA A 24 -6.39 -9.13 4.26
N SER A 25 -5.19 -8.76 4.70
CA SER A 25 -4.85 -8.66 6.12
C SER A 25 -5.78 -7.70 6.86
N LEU A 26 -6.23 -6.63 6.19
CA LEU A 26 -7.15 -5.63 6.75
C LEU A 26 -8.59 -6.16 6.77
N GLU A 27 -9.27 -6.01 7.91
CA GLU A 27 -10.66 -6.45 8.06
C GLU A 27 -11.61 -5.70 7.11
N SER A 28 -11.42 -4.38 6.94
CA SER A 28 -12.24 -3.58 6.03
C SER A 28 -12.21 -4.09 4.58
N VAL A 29 -11.03 -4.55 4.12
CA VAL A 29 -10.88 -5.17 2.79
C VAL A 29 -11.59 -6.52 2.75
N ARG A 30 -11.52 -7.31 3.83
CA ARG A 30 -12.23 -8.59 3.93
C ARG A 30 -13.74 -8.41 3.91
N GLU A 31 -14.27 -7.41 4.61
CA GLU A 31 -15.68 -7.05 4.61
C GLU A 31 -16.15 -6.58 3.22
N GLU A 32 -15.36 -5.72 2.54
CA GLU A 32 -15.64 -5.30 1.15
C GLU A 32 -15.73 -6.52 0.22
N ARG A 33 -14.78 -7.46 0.32
CA ARG A 33 -14.80 -8.69 -0.48
C ARG A 33 -16.03 -9.54 -0.19
N ARG A 34 -16.39 -9.75 1.08
CA ARG A 34 -17.59 -10.51 1.46
C ARG A 34 -18.87 -9.86 0.93
N SER A 35 -18.95 -8.54 0.96
CA SER A 35 -20.10 -7.78 0.43
C SER A 35 -20.27 -7.94 -1.09
N LEU A 36 -19.16 -7.93 -1.84
CA LEU A 36 -19.18 -8.11 -3.30
C LEU A 36 -19.50 -9.56 -3.72
N HIS A 37 -19.18 -10.53 -2.86
CA HIS A 37 -19.36 -11.96 -3.10
C HIS A 37 -20.17 -12.64 -1.98
N PRO A 38 -21.46 -12.28 -1.80
CA PRO A 38 -22.28 -12.79 -0.70
C PRO A 38 -22.49 -14.31 -0.76
N ASP A 39 -22.45 -14.88 -1.97
CA ASP A 39 -22.67 -16.31 -2.22
C ASP A 39 -21.36 -17.14 -2.16
N ASP A 40 -20.21 -16.50 -1.92
CA ASP A 40 -18.90 -17.17 -1.85
C ASP A 40 -18.32 -17.06 -0.43
N PRO A 41 -18.60 -18.02 0.47
CA PRO A 41 -18.09 -17.99 1.85
C PRO A 41 -16.56 -18.08 1.92
N ASN A 42 -15.92 -18.52 0.83
CA ASN A 42 -14.47 -18.70 0.71
C ASN A 42 -13.80 -17.57 -0.09
N VAL A 43 -14.48 -16.43 -0.31
CA VAL A 43 -13.91 -15.28 -1.02
C VAL A 43 -12.62 -14.77 -0.36
N VAL A 44 -12.54 -14.82 0.96
CA VAL A 44 -11.34 -14.52 1.75
C VAL A 44 -11.12 -15.63 2.77
N VAL A 45 -9.92 -16.22 2.76
CA VAL A 45 -9.57 -17.35 3.62
C VAL A 45 -8.21 -17.15 4.27
N LEU A 46 -8.06 -17.62 5.51
CA LEU A 46 -6.77 -17.65 6.19
C LEU A 46 -6.00 -18.88 5.72
N LYS A 47 -4.84 -18.68 5.08
CA LYS A 47 -3.97 -19.74 4.54
C LYS A 47 -2.51 -19.43 4.82
N HIS A 48 -1.80 -20.38 5.42
CA HIS A 48 -0.41 -20.20 5.85
C HIS A 48 -0.19 -18.98 6.75
N LYS A 49 -1.15 -18.69 7.65
CA LYS A 49 -1.16 -17.54 8.57
C LYS A 49 -1.46 -16.17 7.93
N ASP A 50 -1.67 -16.11 6.63
CA ASP A 50 -2.08 -14.89 5.93
C ASP A 50 -3.51 -14.96 5.42
N TRP A 51 -4.24 -13.85 5.48
CA TRP A 51 -5.51 -13.72 4.78
C TRP A 51 -5.28 -13.55 3.29
N ARG A 52 -5.98 -14.35 2.48
CA ARG A 52 -5.82 -14.37 1.02
C ARG A 52 -7.18 -14.39 0.33
N VAL A 53 -7.30 -13.61 -0.75
CA VAL A 53 -8.45 -13.63 -1.65
C VAL A 53 -8.43 -14.96 -2.41
N LYS A 54 -9.52 -15.73 -2.29
CA LYS A 54 -9.69 -17.11 -2.83
C LYS A 54 -8.55 -18.07 -2.48
N GLY A 55 -7.76 -17.78 -1.44
CA GLY A 55 -6.60 -18.58 -1.03
C GLY A 55 -5.38 -18.47 -1.95
N ILE A 56 -5.34 -17.45 -2.82
CA ILE A 56 -4.30 -17.24 -3.84
C ILE A 56 -3.38 -16.08 -3.42
N ILE A 57 -3.93 -14.87 -3.34
CA ILE A 57 -3.16 -13.62 -3.26
C ILE A 57 -3.64 -12.75 -2.09
N GLN A 58 -2.76 -11.95 -1.48
CA GLN A 58 -3.09 -11.07 -0.36
C GLN A 58 -3.73 -9.76 -0.82
N VAL A 59 -3.34 -9.23 -1.98
CA VAL A 59 -3.98 -8.01 -2.53
C VAL A 59 -5.38 -8.31 -3.06
N SER A 60 -6.27 -7.33 -2.96
CA SER A 60 -7.65 -7.38 -3.45
C SER A 60 -7.87 -6.60 -4.74
N ARG A 61 -6.85 -5.86 -5.17
CA ARG A 61 -6.84 -5.05 -6.40
C ARG A 61 -5.50 -5.20 -7.09
N SER A 62 -5.51 -5.22 -8.42
CA SER A 62 -4.28 -5.23 -9.21
C SER A 62 -4.52 -4.71 -10.63
N ILE A 63 -3.44 -4.30 -11.30
CA ILE A 63 -3.39 -4.22 -12.76
C ILE A 63 -2.74 -5.52 -13.25
N GLY A 64 -3.23 -6.10 -14.35
CA GLY A 64 -2.79 -7.44 -14.78
C GLY A 64 -3.68 -8.55 -14.22
N ASP A 65 -3.10 -9.70 -13.85
CA ASP A 65 -3.81 -10.88 -13.29
C ASP A 65 -5.13 -11.22 -13.99
N ALA A 66 -5.14 -11.16 -15.32
CA ALA A 66 -6.36 -11.30 -16.11
C ALA A 66 -7.09 -12.64 -15.83
N TYR A 67 -6.32 -13.69 -15.53
CA TYR A 67 -6.81 -15.01 -15.14
C TYR A 67 -7.58 -15.04 -13.81
N LEU A 68 -7.42 -14.04 -12.95
CA LEU A 68 -8.21 -13.85 -11.72
C LEU A 68 -9.40 -12.91 -11.93
N LYS A 69 -9.56 -12.35 -13.13
CA LYS A 69 -10.60 -11.35 -13.43
C LYS A 69 -11.63 -11.89 -14.40
N ARG A 70 -11.21 -12.69 -15.38
CA ARG A 70 -12.09 -13.33 -16.36
C ARG A 70 -11.68 -14.78 -16.53
N ALA A 71 -12.64 -15.69 -16.36
CA ALA A 71 -12.42 -17.14 -16.46
C ALA A 71 -11.87 -17.56 -17.84
N GLU A 72 -12.13 -16.78 -18.90
CA GLU A 72 -11.57 -17.03 -20.23
C GLU A 72 -10.04 -16.90 -20.32
N PHE A 73 -9.39 -16.30 -19.33
CA PHE A 73 -7.92 -16.22 -19.26
C PHE A 73 -7.33 -17.27 -18.32
N ASP A 74 -8.18 -17.99 -17.57
CA ASP A 74 -7.77 -19.08 -16.67
C ASP A 74 -7.64 -20.42 -17.43
N ARG A 75 -6.81 -20.42 -18.47
CA ARG A 75 -6.59 -21.58 -19.35
C ARG A 75 -5.20 -21.53 -19.96
N GLU A 76 -4.83 -22.58 -20.68
CA GLU A 76 -3.56 -22.62 -21.42
C GLU A 76 -3.42 -21.39 -22.34
N PRO A 77 -2.21 -20.79 -22.43
CA PRO A 77 -0.90 -21.29 -21.99
C PRO A 77 -0.53 -21.00 -20.53
N LEU A 78 -1.47 -20.58 -19.67
CA LEU A 78 -1.19 -20.30 -18.26
C LEU A 78 -0.66 -21.54 -17.52
N MET A 79 0.48 -21.40 -16.83
CA MET A 79 1.06 -22.51 -16.07
C MET A 79 0.04 -23.04 -15.03
N PRO A 80 -0.04 -24.37 -14.82
CA PRO A 80 -1.01 -24.96 -13.88
C PRO A 80 -1.01 -24.34 -12.48
N LYS A 81 0.16 -23.91 -11.98
CA LYS A 81 0.30 -23.26 -10.67
C LYS A 81 -0.43 -21.91 -10.54
N PHE A 82 -0.70 -21.25 -11.66
CA PHE A 82 -1.45 -19.99 -11.71
C PHE A 82 -2.91 -20.21 -12.10
N ARG A 83 -3.32 -21.43 -12.45
CA ARG A 83 -4.71 -21.69 -12.76
C ARG A 83 -5.56 -21.76 -11.50
N PHE A 84 -6.74 -21.15 -11.53
CA PHE A 84 -7.65 -21.25 -10.41
C PHE A 84 -8.31 -22.65 -10.43
N PRO A 85 -8.29 -23.43 -9.34
CA PRO A 85 -8.79 -24.81 -9.35
C PRO A 85 -10.31 -24.96 -9.56
N GLY A 86 -11.06 -23.86 -9.54
CA GLY A 86 -12.52 -23.85 -9.68
C GLY A 86 -13.01 -22.89 -10.75
N THR A 87 -14.31 -22.63 -10.79
CA THR A 87 -14.90 -21.58 -11.61
C THR A 87 -15.21 -20.36 -10.74
N PHE A 88 -15.21 -19.18 -11.36
CA PHE A 88 -15.68 -17.95 -10.73
C PHE A 88 -16.51 -17.17 -11.74
N GLU A 89 -17.67 -16.67 -11.29
CA GLU A 89 -18.56 -15.85 -12.12
C GLU A 89 -18.23 -14.37 -12.00
N LYS A 90 -17.81 -13.93 -10.81
CA LYS A 90 -17.39 -12.56 -10.53
C LYS A 90 -15.87 -12.46 -10.44
N PRO A 91 -15.25 -11.35 -10.91
CA PRO A 91 -13.81 -11.14 -10.79
C PRO A 91 -13.31 -11.30 -9.36
N ILE A 92 -12.21 -12.04 -9.16
CA ILE A 92 -11.58 -12.25 -7.85
C ILE A 92 -10.89 -10.97 -7.39
N LEU A 93 -10.26 -10.24 -8.32
CA LEU A 93 -9.57 -8.97 -8.08
C LEU A 93 -10.28 -7.82 -8.77
N LEU A 94 -10.27 -6.64 -8.15
CA LEU A 94 -10.71 -5.40 -8.82
C LEU A 94 -9.54 -4.76 -9.57
N THR A 95 -9.88 -3.94 -10.56
CA THR A 95 -8.94 -3.08 -11.31
C THR A 95 -9.02 -1.62 -10.92
N GLU A 96 -10.15 -1.21 -10.32
CA GLU A 96 -10.41 0.19 -10.01
C GLU A 96 -9.55 0.68 -8.84
N PRO A 97 -8.80 1.79 -9.00
CA PRO A 97 -8.04 2.37 -7.92
C PRO A 97 -8.96 3.07 -6.91
N SER A 98 -8.46 3.28 -5.69
CA SER A 98 -9.01 4.31 -4.80
C SER A 98 -8.37 5.64 -5.14
N ILE A 99 -9.18 6.69 -5.32
CA ILE A 99 -8.71 8.03 -5.69
C ILE A 99 -8.85 8.96 -4.50
N ILE A 100 -7.77 9.64 -4.15
CA ILE A 100 -7.73 10.67 -3.09
C ILE A 100 -7.13 11.93 -3.71
N VAL A 101 -7.78 13.07 -3.46
CA VAL A 101 -7.36 14.39 -3.94
C VAL A 101 -7.06 15.25 -2.72
N GLN A 102 -5.79 15.59 -2.55
CA GLN A 102 -5.32 16.46 -1.48
C GLN A 102 -4.85 17.79 -2.06
N LYS A 103 -5.35 18.91 -1.51
CA LYS A 103 -4.84 20.23 -1.83
C LYS A 103 -3.61 20.50 -0.97
N LEU A 104 -2.49 20.82 -1.62
CA LEU A 104 -1.25 21.16 -0.92
C LEU A 104 -1.38 22.51 -0.19
N VAL A 105 -0.81 22.56 1.02
CA VAL A 105 -0.63 23.78 1.83
C VAL A 105 0.86 24.07 2.02
N LEU A 106 1.21 25.23 2.59
CA LEU A 106 2.60 25.65 2.72
C LEU A 106 3.40 24.78 3.71
N GLU A 107 2.71 24.09 4.60
CA GLU A 107 3.28 23.22 5.62
C GLU A 107 3.64 21.82 5.07
N ASP A 108 3.09 21.42 3.92
CA ASP A 108 3.40 20.12 3.30
C ASP A 108 4.82 20.13 2.75
N GLN A 109 5.70 19.30 3.33
CA GLN A 109 7.14 19.31 2.98
C GLN A 109 7.48 18.38 1.81
N PHE A 110 7.00 17.14 1.86
CA PHE A 110 7.32 16.11 0.87
C PHE A 110 6.27 15.00 0.87
N LEU A 111 6.32 14.16 -0.15
CA LEU A 111 5.46 12.98 -0.30
C LEU A 111 6.34 11.75 -0.53
N ILE A 112 6.10 10.68 0.25
CA ILE A 112 6.80 9.41 0.10
C ILE A 112 5.90 8.41 -0.63
N PHE A 113 6.40 7.87 -1.73
CA PHE A 113 5.83 6.69 -2.38
C PHE A 113 6.81 5.52 -2.23
N ALA A 114 6.32 4.37 -1.77
CA ALA A 114 7.10 3.15 -1.73
C ALA A 114 6.20 1.92 -1.80
N SER A 115 6.77 0.79 -2.19
CA SER A 115 6.13 -0.52 -2.16
C SER A 115 6.05 -1.08 -0.74
N ASP A 116 5.24 -2.11 -0.55
CA ASP A 116 5.15 -2.91 0.67
C ASP A 116 6.51 -3.35 1.22
N GLY A 117 7.47 -3.71 0.37
CA GLY A 117 8.82 -4.09 0.83
C GLY A 117 9.52 -3.06 1.73
N LEU A 118 9.19 -1.76 1.62
CA LEU A 118 9.64 -0.74 2.59
C LEU A 118 8.76 -0.75 3.85
N TRP A 119 7.45 -0.67 3.67
CA TRP A 119 6.46 -0.50 4.75
C TRP A 119 6.30 -1.72 5.65
N GLU A 120 6.75 -2.89 5.20
CA GLU A 120 6.88 -4.10 6.04
C GLU A 120 7.93 -3.93 7.15
N ASN A 121 8.85 -2.97 7.02
CA ASN A 121 9.98 -2.78 7.92
C ASN A 121 9.97 -1.44 8.66
N LEU A 122 9.18 -0.46 8.19
CA LEU A 122 9.15 0.89 8.75
C LEU A 122 7.71 1.38 8.91
N SER A 123 7.45 2.06 10.02
CA SER A 123 6.25 2.87 10.18
C SER A 123 6.31 4.14 9.32
N ASN A 124 5.14 4.73 9.04
CA ASN A 124 5.04 5.99 8.30
C ASN A 124 5.87 7.10 8.96
N GLN A 125 5.89 7.16 10.30
CA GLN A 125 6.61 8.20 11.02
C GLN A 125 8.13 7.99 10.96
N GLU A 126 8.62 6.75 11.11
CA GLU A 126 10.05 6.47 10.96
C GLU A 126 10.57 6.85 9.57
N ALA A 127 9.79 6.60 8.51
CA ALA A 127 10.15 7.03 7.16
C ALA A 127 10.22 8.56 7.03
N VAL A 128 9.26 9.29 7.62
CA VAL A 128 9.25 10.76 7.65
C VAL A 128 10.45 11.31 8.44
N ASP A 129 10.78 10.71 9.58
CA ASP A 129 11.91 11.11 10.42
C ASP A 129 13.24 10.91 9.69
N ILE A 130 13.40 9.80 8.96
CA ILE A 130 14.60 9.54 8.14
C ILE A 130 14.72 10.59 7.04
N VAL A 131 13.67 10.83 6.24
CA VAL A 131 13.72 11.77 5.11
C VAL A 131 13.98 13.21 5.59
N SER A 132 13.28 13.64 6.64
CA SER A 132 13.47 14.97 7.22
C SER A 132 14.89 15.19 7.75
N SER A 133 15.51 14.17 8.36
CA SER A 133 16.90 14.25 8.82
C SER A 133 17.90 14.48 7.67
N CYS A 134 17.66 13.88 6.50
CA CYS A 134 18.53 14.01 5.34
C CYS A 134 18.44 15.39 4.66
N GLU A 135 17.25 16.01 4.61
CA GLU A 135 17.10 17.35 4.01
C GLU A 135 17.90 18.42 4.77
N HIS A 136 18.00 18.31 6.10
CA HIS A 136 18.80 19.22 6.90
C HIS A 136 20.29 19.15 6.56
N HIS A 137 20.82 17.96 6.25
CA HIS A 137 22.23 17.83 5.87
C HIS A 137 22.55 18.46 4.51
N VAL A 138 21.64 18.36 3.53
CA VAL A 138 21.84 18.92 2.17
C VAL A 138 21.69 20.45 2.15
N ARG A 139 20.79 21.02 2.96
CA ARG A 139 20.64 22.48 3.04
C ARG A 139 21.79 23.18 3.77
N LEU A 140 22.53 22.47 4.63
CA LEU A 140 23.71 22.99 5.31
C LEU A 140 24.96 22.97 4.41
N SER A 141 25.06 22.02 3.47
CA SER A 141 26.19 21.96 2.53
C SER A 141 26.13 23.03 1.43
N HIS A 142 24.93 23.49 1.04
CA HIS A 142 24.76 24.54 0.02
C HIS A 142 24.84 25.99 0.54
N ARG A 143 25.14 26.21 1.83
CA ARG A 143 25.23 27.56 2.42
C ARG A 143 26.68 28.01 2.72
N GLN A 144 27.67 27.28 2.21
CA GLN A 144 29.10 27.58 2.38
C GLN A 144 29.83 27.96 1.08
N GLU A 145 29.12 28.33 0.01
CA GLU A 145 29.71 28.91 -1.20
C GLU A 145 29.24 30.35 -1.45
#